data_AF-A0AAZ3RFH2-F1
#
_entry.id   AF-A0AAZ3RFH2-F1
#
_cell.length_a   1.000
_cell.length_b   1.000
_cell.length_c   1.000
_cell.angle_alpha   90.00
_cell.angle_beta   90.00
_cell.angle_gamma   90.00
#
_symmetry.space_group_name_H-M   'P 1'
#
loop_
_entity.id
_entity.type
_entity.pdbx_description
1 polymer ?
#
loop_
_entity_poly.entity_id
_entity_poly.type
_entity_poly.pdbx_seq_one_letter_code
_entity_poly.pdbx_strand_id
1 'polypeptide(L)'
;MLVSVFVSVHCSPHSQQAEREYEKVKHQLENLEESVRDRCKKEFTDLMIEMEDHTNELSEGRIPFLDYKTYTDRVFFLPSKDGANDVMITGKLDIPEARKAIVGQALNQFSNLLNSKTFLINFIKTLEGRPDFNARAKVYFASLLTVALHGKLEYYTDIMRTLLLELMGNYVDSKNPKLMLRRSGPPLSLTVDSAGEPLYKLFRAIKHQTEKGPVDARVKKAKYTLNDTGLLGDDVEYCVLTLQVLVHGEGPDVTPVKVLNCDTVSQVKEKIIEAVYRNLPYSQRPKVDSVSLEWRPGSTGQILSDLDLTSQKEGRWRRINTLAHYNVRDNATLVLSIVLHTQQNYDQNQDNQEESKNVLLKRNALLEDDKVFHLVRPDELDEMKSKRGSMKDKSMTKAITEIYLTRLLSVKGTLQQFVDDFFRSVLCSGSVVPPAIKYFFDFLDEQALKHDNVDEETVHIWKTNSLPLRFWVNILKNPHFTFDVHVTEVVDASLSVIAQTFMDACTKTEHKLSRDSPSNKLLYAKEISTYKKMVDDYYKGIRQMVSVSDQDMNTHLAEVSRTHTDKLNTQVALHQLYQYASKYYDGIIQSLDEDPAAQSKQLTLRLQRIAAALENKVTDL
;
A
#
# COMPACT_ATOMS: atom_id res chain seq x y z
N MET A 1 23.70 41.69 -26.20
CA MET A 1 24.90 41.87 -25.34
C MET A 1 24.59 42.63 -24.06
N LEU A 2 24.08 43.87 -24.09
CA LEU A 2 23.79 44.63 -22.84
C LEU A 2 22.55 44.12 -22.08
N VAL A 3 21.49 43.70 -22.78
CA VAL A 3 20.27 43.14 -22.15
C VAL A 3 20.53 41.77 -21.50
N SER A 4 21.38 40.93 -22.09
CA SER A 4 21.81 39.66 -21.51
C SER A 4 22.69 39.85 -20.27
N VAL A 5 23.53 40.89 -20.24
CA VAL A 5 24.33 41.24 -19.05
C VAL A 5 23.45 41.81 -17.95
N PHE A 6 22.46 42.65 -18.28
CA PHE A 6 21.54 43.22 -17.29
C PHE A 6 20.61 42.17 -16.66
N VAL A 7 20.10 41.22 -17.45
CA VAL A 7 19.34 40.06 -16.94
C VAL A 7 20.22 39.14 -16.10
N SER A 8 21.48 38.88 -16.51
CA SER A 8 22.42 38.12 -15.68
C SER A 8 22.77 38.83 -14.37
N VAL A 9 22.90 40.16 -14.36
CA VAL A 9 23.23 40.95 -13.16
C VAL A 9 22.04 41.15 -12.22
N HIS A 10 20.79 41.10 -12.71
CA HIS A 10 19.59 41.14 -11.85
C HIS A 10 19.08 39.76 -11.42
N CYS A 11 19.26 38.70 -12.21
CA CYS A 11 18.96 37.33 -11.78
C CYS A 11 20.05 36.72 -10.88
N SER A 12 21.32 37.14 -11.01
CA SER A 12 22.41 36.64 -10.17
C SER A 12 22.25 36.92 -8.66
N PRO A 13 21.86 38.11 -8.18
CA PRO A 13 21.73 38.35 -6.73
C PRO A 13 20.57 37.55 -6.11
N HIS A 14 19.45 37.37 -6.82
CA HIS A 14 18.36 36.52 -6.35
C HIS A 14 18.75 35.03 -6.36
N SER A 15 19.48 34.57 -7.38
CA SER A 15 20.01 33.19 -7.42
C SER A 15 21.07 32.94 -6.34
N GLN A 16 21.99 33.87 -6.13
CA GLN A 16 23.03 33.80 -5.09
C GLN A 16 22.42 33.84 -3.68
N GLN A 17 21.36 34.63 -3.48
CA GLN A 17 20.64 34.66 -2.19
C GLN A 17 19.95 33.31 -1.92
N ALA A 18 19.28 32.75 -2.92
CA ALA A 18 18.65 31.43 -2.81
C ALA A 18 19.68 30.31 -2.55
N GLU A 19 20.85 30.38 -3.18
CA GLU A 19 21.95 29.43 -2.99
C GLU A 19 22.57 29.54 -1.59
N ARG A 20 22.76 30.77 -1.08
CA ARG A 20 23.19 30.99 0.31
C ARG A 20 22.16 30.49 1.33
N GLU A 21 20.87 30.64 1.04
CA GLU A 21 19.80 30.11 1.90
C GLU A 21 19.76 28.59 1.90
N TYR A 22 19.95 27.97 0.72
CA TYR A 22 20.08 26.52 0.58
C TYR A 22 21.25 25.97 1.42
N GLU A 23 22.44 26.54 1.28
CA GLU A 23 23.62 26.11 2.06
C GLU A 23 23.43 26.29 3.57
N LYS A 24 22.75 27.37 3.99
CA LYS A 24 22.40 27.57 5.41
C LYS A 24 21.47 26.48 5.92
N VAL A 25 20.40 26.15 5.18
CA VAL A 25 19.44 25.11 5.59
C VAL A 25 20.13 23.75 5.65
N LYS A 26 20.95 23.43 4.65
CA LYS A 26 21.73 22.20 4.61
C LYS A 26 22.67 22.08 5.81
N HIS A 27 23.44 23.11 6.13
CA HIS A 27 24.35 23.08 7.27
C HIS A 27 23.61 22.99 8.62
N GLN A 28 22.44 23.64 8.75
CA GLN A 28 21.59 23.48 9.93
C GLN A 28 21.11 22.03 10.10
N LEU A 29 20.71 21.39 9.00
CA LEU A 29 20.28 19.99 9.00
C LEU A 29 21.43 19.04 9.38
N GLU A 30 22.63 19.26 8.84
CA GLU A 30 23.84 18.48 9.16
C GLU A 30 24.18 18.55 10.65
N ASN A 31 24.09 19.74 11.25
CA ASN A 31 24.34 19.93 12.68
C ASN A 31 23.29 19.21 13.54
N LEU A 32 22.02 19.21 13.12
CA LEU A 32 20.95 18.48 13.81
C LEU A 32 21.14 16.96 13.66
N GLU A 33 21.48 16.46 12.47
CA GLU A 33 21.82 15.05 12.25
C GLU A 33 23.00 14.61 13.11
N GLU A 34 24.02 15.45 13.23
CA GLU A 34 25.16 15.19 14.10
C GLU A 34 24.75 15.09 15.57
N SER A 35 23.88 15.97 16.04
CA SER A 35 23.40 15.96 17.43
C SER A 35 22.63 14.69 17.82
N VAL A 36 21.96 14.03 16.87
CA VAL A 36 21.16 12.82 17.12
C VAL A 36 21.92 11.52 16.80
N ARG A 37 23.09 11.61 16.17
CA ARG A 37 23.82 10.46 15.59
C ARG A 37 24.09 9.33 16.58
N ASP A 38 24.59 9.64 17.78
CA ASP A 38 24.93 8.63 18.77
C ASP A 38 23.67 7.98 19.35
N ARG A 39 22.58 8.74 19.47
CA ARG A 39 21.26 8.19 19.82
C ARG A 39 20.76 7.24 18.74
N CYS A 40 20.82 7.64 17.47
CA CYS A 40 20.42 6.79 16.34
C CYS A 40 21.21 5.49 16.32
N LYS A 41 22.54 5.54 16.52
CA LYS A 41 23.38 4.33 16.56
C LYS A 41 22.96 3.38 17.67
N LYS A 42 22.72 3.92 18.88
CA LYS A 42 22.25 3.11 20.00
C LYS A 42 20.89 2.48 19.71
N GLU A 43 19.93 3.30 19.28
CA GLU A 43 18.58 2.83 18.94
C GLU A 43 18.58 1.80 17.80
N PHE A 44 19.47 1.97 16.81
CA PHE A 44 19.66 1.01 15.73
C PHE A 44 20.21 -0.31 16.23
N THR A 45 21.24 -0.30 17.10
CA THR A 45 21.76 -1.53 17.70
C THR A 45 20.69 -2.24 18.54
N ASP A 46 19.94 -1.50 19.36
CA ASP A 46 18.83 -2.06 20.14
C ASP A 46 17.77 -2.70 19.22
N LEU A 47 17.39 -2.00 18.14
CA LEU A 47 16.44 -2.50 17.14
C LEU A 47 16.96 -3.75 16.43
N MET A 48 18.25 -3.77 16.07
CA MET A 48 18.87 -4.93 15.42
C MET A 48 18.90 -6.14 16.34
N ILE A 49 19.28 -5.98 17.61
CA ILE A 49 19.25 -7.06 18.60
C ILE A 49 17.83 -7.58 18.75
N GLU A 50 16.85 -6.71 18.93
CA GLU A 50 15.46 -7.13 19.06
C GLU A 50 14.97 -7.82 17.78
N MET A 51 15.29 -7.31 16.59
CA MET A 51 14.93 -7.97 15.33
C MET A 51 15.62 -9.35 15.15
N GLU A 52 16.87 -9.50 15.59
CA GLU A 52 17.65 -10.74 15.52
C GLU A 52 17.16 -11.79 16.52
N ASP A 53 16.87 -11.40 17.77
CA ASP A 53 16.21 -12.24 18.78
C ASP A 53 14.84 -12.71 18.26
N HIS A 54 14.15 -11.85 17.47
CA HIS A 54 12.90 -12.25 16.87
C HIS A 54 13.03 -13.30 15.75
N THR A 55 14.22 -13.44 15.15
CA THR A 55 14.53 -14.37 14.06
C THR A 55 15.27 -15.65 14.49
N ASN A 56 16.00 -15.63 15.61
CA ASN A 56 16.87 -16.74 16.02
C ASN A 56 16.16 -17.83 16.84
N GLU A 57 15.02 -17.55 17.47
CA GLU A 57 14.42 -18.45 18.48
C GLU A 57 13.59 -19.63 17.97
N LEU A 58 13.46 -19.90 16.68
CA LEU A 58 13.02 -21.20 16.13
C LEU A 58 13.20 -21.16 14.60
N SER A 59 13.81 -22.21 14.06
CA SER A 59 14.11 -22.39 12.62
C SER A 59 12.96 -21.92 11.73
N GLU A 60 13.22 -20.95 10.85
CA GLU A 60 12.27 -20.39 9.87
C GLU A 60 11.01 -19.74 10.46
N GLY A 61 11.13 -18.57 11.09
CA GLY A 61 10.07 -17.57 11.04
C GLY A 61 9.84 -17.12 9.60
N ARG A 62 9.21 -17.96 8.76
CA ARG A 62 8.97 -17.66 7.34
C ARG A 62 8.24 -16.33 7.26
N ILE A 63 8.81 -15.41 6.48
CA ILE A 63 8.13 -14.20 6.06
C ILE A 63 6.74 -14.62 5.56
N PRO A 64 5.65 -14.05 6.08
CA PRO A 64 4.29 -14.53 5.81
C PRO A 64 3.83 -14.07 4.42
N PHE A 65 4.52 -14.54 3.37
CA PHE A 65 4.15 -14.29 1.99
C PHE A 65 2.74 -14.82 1.73
N LEU A 66 1.94 -14.00 1.06
CA LEU A 66 0.64 -14.42 0.56
C LEU A 66 0.84 -15.42 -0.59
N ASP A 67 -0.11 -16.32 -0.74
CA ASP A 67 -0.14 -17.17 -1.92
C ASP A 67 -0.41 -16.32 -3.18
N TYR A 68 -0.01 -16.83 -4.34
CA TYR A 68 -0.10 -16.10 -5.61
C TYR A 68 -1.52 -15.60 -5.90
N LYS A 69 -2.53 -16.39 -5.54
CA LYS A 69 -3.93 -16.01 -5.72
C LYS A 69 -4.29 -14.80 -4.87
N THR A 70 -4.04 -14.82 -3.56
CA THR A 70 -4.37 -13.68 -2.70
C THR A 70 -3.54 -12.44 -3.05
N TYR A 71 -2.27 -12.63 -3.42
CA TYR A 71 -1.42 -11.54 -3.94
C TYR A 71 -2.04 -10.89 -5.19
N THR A 72 -2.38 -11.69 -6.19
CA THR A 72 -2.98 -11.18 -7.44
C THR A 72 -4.34 -10.54 -7.21
N ASP A 73 -5.18 -11.11 -6.35
CA ASP A 73 -6.48 -10.54 -5.99
C ASP A 73 -6.31 -9.17 -5.32
N ARG A 74 -5.38 -9.01 -4.37
CA ARG A 74 -5.12 -7.73 -3.69
C ARG A 74 -4.52 -6.67 -4.63
N VAL A 75 -3.64 -7.08 -5.55
CA VAL A 75 -2.99 -6.15 -6.51
C VAL A 75 -3.96 -5.72 -7.62
N PHE A 76 -4.76 -6.64 -8.15
CA PHE A 76 -5.67 -6.39 -9.27
C PHE A 76 -7.00 -5.79 -8.83
N PHE A 77 -7.53 -6.22 -7.69
CA PHE A 77 -8.83 -5.82 -7.18
C PHE A 77 -8.64 -5.18 -5.82
N LEU A 78 -8.02 -3.99 -5.84
CA LEU A 78 -7.72 -3.20 -4.64
C LEU A 78 -8.92 -3.24 -3.67
N PRO A 79 -8.76 -3.86 -2.48
CA PRO A 79 -9.79 -3.81 -1.48
C PRO A 79 -10.07 -2.35 -1.12
N SER A 80 -11.34 -2.00 -1.04
CA SER A 80 -11.76 -0.73 -0.47
C SER A 80 -11.27 -0.69 0.98
N LYS A 81 -10.72 0.45 1.43
CA LYS A 81 -10.28 0.64 2.82
C LYS A 81 -11.39 0.32 3.85
N ASP A 82 -12.65 0.33 3.43
CA ASP A 82 -13.81 0.10 4.28
C ASP A 82 -14.33 -1.35 4.29
N GLY A 83 -13.74 -2.29 3.52
CA GLY A 83 -14.04 -3.74 3.52
C GLY A 83 -15.47 -4.17 3.17
N ALA A 84 -16.45 -3.26 3.20
CA ALA A 84 -17.87 -3.54 3.01
C ALA A 84 -18.32 -3.48 1.53
N ASN A 85 -17.47 -2.98 0.63
CA ASN A 85 -17.72 -2.84 -0.80
C ASN A 85 -16.55 -3.38 -1.65
N ASP A 86 -15.90 -4.45 -1.18
CA ASP A 86 -14.81 -5.07 -1.91
C ASP A 86 -15.33 -5.71 -3.21
N VAL A 87 -14.90 -5.14 -4.34
CA VAL A 87 -15.07 -5.74 -5.68
C VAL A 87 -14.00 -6.80 -5.90
N MET A 88 -13.77 -7.66 -4.90
CA MET A 88 -12.95 -8.84 -5.08
C MET A 88 -13.66 -9.77 -6.06
N ILE A 89 -12.92 -10.57 -6.83
CA ILE A 89 -13.50 -11.73 -7.52
C ILE A 89 -13.76 -12.82 -6.46
N THR A 90 -14.59 -12.50 -5.46
CA THR A 90 -15.09 -13.43 -4.44
C THR A 90 -16.48 -13.84 -4.86
N GLY A 91 -16.57 -14.94 -5.60
CA GLY A 91 -17.89 -15.48 -5.91
C GLY A 91 -17.83 -16.63 -6.89
N LYS A 92 -18.34 -17.78 -6.45
CA LYS A 92 -18.90 -18.75 -7.38
C LYS A 92 -19.95 -18.01 -8.21
N LEU A 93 -19.95 -18.19 -9.53
CA LEU A 93 -21.01 -17.64 -10.37
C LEU A 93 -22.35 -18.20 -9.88
N ASP A 94 -23.24 -17.33 -9.42
CA ASP A 94 -24.59 -17.70 -9.00
C ASP A 94 -25.45 -17.90 -10.26
N ILE A 95 -25.21 -19.02 -10.93
CA ILE A 95 -25.92 -19.43 -12.14
C ILE A 95 -26.85 -20.58 -11.75
N PRO A 96 -28.16 -20.51 -12.06
CA PRO A 96 -29.08 -21.62 -11.88
C PRO A 96 -28.51 -22.91 -12.49
N GLU A 97 -28.62 -24.03 -11.77
CA GLU A 97 -27.94 -25.28 -12.11
C GLU A 97 -28.27 -25.78 -13.53
N ALA A 98 -29.51 -25.58 -13.98
CA ALA A 98 -29.97 -25.88 -15.34
C ALA A 98 -29.23 -25.10 -16.45
N ARG A 99 -28.73 -23.88 -16.16
CA ARG A 99 -28.04 -23.02 -17.13
C ARG A 99 -26.53 -23.09 -17.05
N LYS A 100 -25.98 -23.76 -16.04
CA LYS A 100 -24.53 -23.81 -15.77
C LYS A 100 -23.73 -24.33 -16.97
N ALA A 101 -24.22 -25.36 -17.65
CA ALA A 101 -23.59 -25.92 -18.85
C ALA A 101 -23.61 -24.95 -20.04
N ILE A 102 -24.77 -24.33 -20.31
CA ILE A 102 -24.95 -23.38 -21.42
C ILE A 102 -24.09 -22.13 -21.21
N VAL A 103 -24.13 -21.56 -20.00
CA VAL A 103 -23.34 -20.37 -19.64
C VAL A 103 -21.85 -20.70 -19.70
N GLY A 104 -21.42 -21.84 -19.18
CA GLY A 104 -20.02 -22.27 -19.29
C GLY A 104 -19.56 -22.41 -20.75
N GLN A 105 -20.39 -22.99 -21.62
CA GLN A 105 -20.08 -23.11 -23.04
C GLN A 105 -20.01 -21.74 -23.73
N ALA A 106 -20.95 -20.83 -23.44
CA ALA A 106 -20.97 -19.49 -24.02
C ALA A 106 -19.79 -18.62 -23.53
N LEU A 107 -19.39 -18.74 -22.26
CA LEU A 107 -18.18 -18.08 -21.73
C LEU A 107 -16.90 -18.62 -22.37
N ASN A 108 -16.84 -19.92 -22.67
CA ASN A 108 -15.72 -20.49 -23.44
C ASN A 108 -15.69 -19.95 -24.88
N GLN A 109 -16.85 -19.78 -25.51
CA GLN A 109 -16.94 -19.12 -26.82
C GLN A 109 -16.52 -17.65 -26.75
N PHE A 110 -16.88 -16.95 -25.67
CA PHE A 110 -16.43 -15.57 -25.43
C PHE A 110 -14.92 -15.50 -25.21
N SER A 111 -14.34 -16.43 -24.45
CA SER A 111 -12.88 -16.57 -24.33
C SER A 111 -12.21 -16.79 -25.69
N ASN A 112 -12.81 -17.61 -26.56
CA ASN A 112 -12.33 -17.79 -27.93
C ASN A 112 -12.42 -16.50 -28.76
N LEU A 113 -13.43 -15.68 -28.55
CA LEU A 113 -13.57 -14.37 -29.19
C LEU A 113 -12.50 -13.40 -28.70
N LEU A 114 -12.20 -13.39 -27.39
CA LEU A 114 -11.12 -12.61 -26.79
C LEU A 114 -9.72 -13.02 -27.29
N ASN A 115 -9.54 -14.26 -27.78
CA ASN A 115 -8.29 -14.68 -28.43
C ASN A 115 -8.12 -14.12 -29.85
N SER A 116 -9.13 -13.46 -30.42
CA SER A 116 -9.00 -12.73 -31.68
C SER A 116 -8.41 -11.34 -31.41
N LYS A 117 -7.17 -11.10 -31.84
CA LYS A 117 -6.49 -9.79 -31.73
C LYS A 117 -7.34 -8.64 -32.25
N THR A 118 -7.99 -8.84 -33.40
CA THR A 118 -8.91 -7.87 -34.02
C THR A 118 -10.11 -7.56 -33.12
N PHE A 119 -10.73 -8.60 -32.52
CA PHE A 119 -11.86 -8.39 -31.61
C PHE A 119 -11.43 -7.61 -30.37
N LEU A 120 -10.37 -8.09 -29.71
CA LEU A 120 -9.95 -7.55 -28.43
C LEU A 120 -9.50 -6.09 -28.51
N ILE A 121 -8.76 -5.72 -29.56
CA ILE A 121 -8.35 -4.32 -29.78
C ILE A 121 -9.57 -3.43 -30.01
N ASN A 122 -10.51 -3.83 -30.89
CA ASN A 122 -11.74 -3.06 -31.13
C ASN A 122 -12.61 -2.96 -29.86
N PHE A 123 -12.71 -4.04 -29.09
CA PHE A 123 -13.43 -4.06 -27.82
C PHE A 123 -12.85 -3.03 -26.84
N ILE A 124 -11.53 -3.04 -26.63
CA ILE A 124 -10.87 -2.08 -25.74
C ILE A 124 -11.05 -0.64 -26.23
N LYS A 125 -10.78 -0.37 -27.51
CA LYS A 125 -10.90 0.98 -28.09
C LYS A 125 -12.32 1.53 -27.99
N THR A 126 -13.31 0.69 -28.26
CA THR A 126 -14.72 1.06 -28.16
C THR A 126 -15.05 1.49 -26.75
N LEU A 127 -14.64 0.72 -25.73
CA LEU A 127 -14.88 1.05 -24.33
C LEU A 127 -14.15 2.33 -23.92
N GLU A 128 -12.88 2.48 -24.30
CA GLU A 128 -12.08 3.65 -23.96
C GLU A 128 -12.60 4.97 -24.56
N GLY A 129 -13.30 4.89 -25.70
CA GLY A 129 -13.96 6.02 -26.36
C GLY A 129 -15.27 6.45 -25.71
N ARG A 130 -15.82 5.69 -24.75
CA ARG A 130 -17.10 6.02 -24.11
C ARG A 130 -16.90 6.99 -22.93
N PRO A 131 -17.73 8.06 -22.83
CA PRO A 131 -17.55 9.08 -21.79
C PRO A 131 -17.88 8.56 -20.37
N ASP A 132 -18.75 7.56 -20.25
CA ASP A 132 -19.12 6.93 -18.98
C ASP A 132 -18.11 5.88 -18.50
N PHE A 133 -17.12 5.53 -19.33
CA PHE A 133 -16.05 4.59 -19.00
C PHE A 133 -14.88 5.29 -18.29
N ASN A 134 -15.11 5.60 -17.00
CA ASN A 134 -14.18 6.35 -16.16
C ASN A 134 -12.91 5.56 -15.76
N ALA A 135 -11.95 6.25 -15.11
CA ALA A 135 -10.67 5.66 -14.72
C ALA A 135 -10.79 4.43 -13.81
N ARG A 136 -11.78 4.38 -12.90
CA ARG A 136 -12.01 3.22 -12.02
C ARG A 136 -12.50 2.02 -12.83
N ALA A 137 -13.43 2.24 -13.76
CA ALA A 137 -13.90 1.19 -14.67
C ALA A 137 -12.78 0.67 -15.58
N LYS A 138 -11.88 1.55 -16.06
CA LYS A 138 -10.69 1.16 -16.84
C LYS A 138 -9.76 0.24 -16.07
N VAL A 139 -9.42 0.60 -14.82
CA VAL A 139 -8.54 -0.22 -13.97
C VAL A 139 -9.20 -1.57 -13.69
N TYR A 140 -10.47 -1.58 -13.31
CA TYR A 140 -11.20 -2.81 -13.04
C TYR A 140 -11.28 -3.71 -14.28
N PHE A 141 -11.63 -3.16 -15.44
CA PHE A 141 -11.64 -3.88 -16.71
C PHE A 141 -10.27 -4.46 -17.08
N ALA A 142 -9.19 -3.68 -16.91
CA ALA A 142 -7.83 -4.15 -17.17
C ALA A 142 -7.43 -5.31 -16.25
N SER A 143 -7.82 -5.25 -14.97
CA SER A 143 -7.64 -6.33 -14.00
C SER A 143 -8.40 -7.59 -14.40
N LEU A 144 -9.67 -7.47 -14.81
CA LEU A 144 -10.45 -8.60 -15.32
C LEU A 144 -9.83 -9.21 -16.58
N LEU A 145 -9.37 -8.38 -17.51
CA LEU A 145 -8.73 -8.84 -18.74
C LEU A 145 -7.41 -9.57 -18.46
N THR A 146 -6.62 -9.07 -17.52
CA THR A 146 -5.39 -9.71 -17.06
C THR A 146 -5.67 -11.10 -16.49
N VAL A 147 -6.70 -11.24 -15.64
CA VAL A 147 -7.10 -12.54 -15.07
C VAL A 147 -7.66 -13.48 -16.14
N ALA A 148 -8.48 -12.96 -17.08
CA ALA A 148 -9.08 -13.76 -18.14
C ALA A 148 -8.05 -14.32 -19.13
N LEU A 149 -6.97 -13.57 -19.38
CA LEU A 149 -5.88 -13.93 -20.30
C LEU A 149 -4.62 -14.45 -19.59
N HIS A 150 -4.68 -14.66 -18.27
CA HIS A 150 -3.52 -15.10 -17.48
C HIS A 150 -2.97 -16.45 -17.92
N GLY A 151 -3.82 -17.34 -18.45
CA GLY A 151 -3.37 -18.62 -19.02
C GLY A 151 -2.68 -18.50 -20.39
N LYS A 152 -2.57 -17.30 -20.96
CA LYS A 152 -1.99 -17.02 -22.27
C LYS A 152 -1.18 -15.71 -22.24
N LEU A 153 -0.22 -15.61 -21.31
CA LEU A 153 0.53 -14.37 -21.12
C LEU A 153 1.34 -13.94 -22.36
N GLU A 154 1.75 -14.86 -23.22
CA GLU A 154 2.37 -14.54 -24.52
C GLU A 154 1.42 -13.69 -25.39
N TYR A 155 0.18 -14.18 -25.58
CA TYR A 155 -0.85 -13.47 -26.33
C TYR A 155 -1.21 -12.14 -25.66
N TYR A 156 -1.38 -12.14 -24.34
CA TYR A 156 -1.63 -10.92 -23.58
C TYR A 156 -0.53 -9.87 -23.79
N THR A 157 0.74 -10.29 -23.78
CA THR A 157 1.90 -9.42 -23.98
C THR A 157 1.94 -8.84 -25.39
N ASP A 158 1.61 -9.61 -26.44
CA ASP A 158 1.47 -9.08 -27.81
C ASP A 158 0.36 -8.03 -27.92
N ILE A 159 -0.78 -8.25 -27.26
CA ILE A 159 -1.88 -7.28 -27.22
C ILE A 159 -1.44 -6.01 -26.49
N MET A 160 -0.81 -6.13 -25.31
CA MET A 160 -0.27 -4.99 -24.56
C MET A 160 0.77 -4.21 -25.35
N ARG A 161 1.68 -4.90 -26.05
CA ARG A 161 2.65 -4.26 -26.95
C ARG A 161 1.94 -3.48 -28.05
N THR A 162 0.92 -4.05 -28.68
CA THR A 162 0.17 -3.39 -29.76
C THR A 162 -0.54 -2.12 -29.27
N LEU A 163 -1.26 -2.21 -28.14
CA LEU A 163 -1.95 -1.05 -27.56
C LEU A 163 -0.95 0.01 -27.07
N LEU A 164 0.18 -0.41 -26.51
CA LEU A 164 1.22 0.52 -26.06
C LEU A 164 1.87 1.24 -27.24
N LEU A 165 2.15 0.56 -28.35
CA LEU A 165 2.67 1.18 -29.57
C LEU A 165 1.72 2.25 -30.12
N GLU A 166 0.41 1.98 -30.15
CA GLU A 166 -0.59 2.97 -30.56
C GLU A 166 -0.66 4.15 -29.59
N LEU A 167 -0.60 3.90 -28.29
CA LEU A 167 -0.55 4.94 -27.26
C LEU A 167 0.71 5.80 -27.42
N MET A 168 1.86 5.18 -27.68
CA MET A 168 3.14 5.84 -27.92
C MET A 168 3.05 6.77 -29.13
N GLY A 169 2.62 6.26 -30.29
CA GLY A 169 2.45 7.06 -31.50
C GLY A 169 1.56 8.28 -31.25
N ASN A 170 0.39 8.07 -30.61
CA ASN A 170 -0.50 9.18 -30.26
C ASN A 170 0.18 10.23 -29.36
N TYR A 171 0.98 9.83 -28.37
CA TYR A 171 1.65 10.78 -27.47
C TYR A 171 2.83 11.49 -28.10
N VAL A 172 3.55 10.83 -29.00
CA VAL A 172 4.69 11.38 -29.73
C VAL A 172 4.21 12.35 -30.81
N ASP A 173 3.12 12.03 -31.51
CA ASP A 173 2.64 12.81 -32.65
C ASP A 173 1.71 13.95 -32.24
N SER A 174 0.89 13.77 -31.19
CA SER A 174 -0.21 14.70 -30.85
C SER A 174 -0.18 15.27 -29.44
N LYS A 175 0.73 14.80 -28.56
CA LYS A 175 0.83 15.25 -27.15
C LYS A 175 2.30 15.40 -26.72
N ASN A 176 2.51 15.56 -25.41
CA ASN A 176 3.85 15.57 -24.84
C ASN A 176 4.27 14.13 -24.45
N PRO A 177 5.33 13.57 -25.05
CA PRO A 177 5.76 12.20 -24.80
C PRO A 177 6.17 11.95 -23.34
N LYS A 178 6.62 12.98 -22.60
CA LYS A 178 6.97 12.89 -21.16
C LYS A 178 5.75 12.60 -20.26
N LEU A 179 4.52 12.70 -20.78
CA LEU A 179 3.29 12.42 -20.03
C LEU A 179 2.81 10.97 -20.16
N MET A 180 3.48 10.15 -20.95
CA MET A 180 3.12 8.76 -21.21
C MET A 180 3.32 7.86 -19.97
N LEU A 181 2.50 6.80 -19.86
CA LEU A 181 2.52 5.80 -18.78
C LEU A 181 2.29 6.34 -17.35
N ARG A 182 1.97 7.63 -17.20
CA ARG A 182 1.52 8.20 -15.91
C ARG A 182 0.25 7.57 -15.36
N ARG A 183 -0.54 6.82 -16.18
CA ARG A 183 -1.86 6.26 -15.80
C ARG A 183 -2.05 4.73 -15.95
N SER A 184 -1.11 3.97 -16.53
CA SER A 184 -1.15 2.50 -16.61
C SER A 184 0.26 1.88 -16.58
N GLY A 185 0.41 0.67 -16.01
CA GLY A 185 1.67 -0.08 -15.96
C GLY A 185 1.44 -1.58 -15.80
N PRO A 186 2.39 -2.45 -16.22
CA PRO A 186 2.20 -3.90 -16.19
C PRO A 186 2.38 -4.47 -14.78
N PRO A 187 1.62 -5.52 -14.41
CA PRO A 187 1.85 -6.26 -13.17
C PRO A 187 3.00 -7.25 -13.36
N LEU A 188 4.10 -7.05 -12.64
CA LEU A 188 5.24 -7.96 -12.65
C LEU A 188 5.36 -8.63 -11.28
N SER A 189 4.84 -9.85 -11.14
CA SER A 189 4.88 -10.59 -9.86
C SER A 189 6.27 -11.17 -9.54
N LEU A 190 7.15 -11.30 -10.53
CA LEU A 190 8.41 -12.06 -10.43
C LEU A 190 9.57 -11.30 -9.81
N THR A 191 9.43 -9.99 -9.60
CA THR A 191 10.43 -9.15 -8.94
C THR A 191 10.33 -9.20 -7.42
N VAL A 192 9.23 -9.73 -6.87
CA VAL A 192 8.93 -9.68 -5.43
C VAL A 192 9.83 -10.63 -4.63
N ASP A 193 10.32 -11.72 -5.25
CA ASP A 193 11.06 -12.76 -4.53
C ASP A 193 12.41 -12.26 -3.99
N SER A 194 13.11 -11.36 -4.69
CA SER A 194 14.39 -10.80 -4.23
C SER A 194 14.25 -9.55 -3.33
N ALA A 195 13.14 -8.83 -3.44
CA ALA A 195 12.86 -7.61 -2.67
C ALA A 195 11.94 -7.83 -1.46
N GLY A 196 11.33 -9.01 -1.34
CA GLY A 196 10.35 -9.33 -0.31
C GLY A 196 10.95 -9.30 1.11
N GLU A 197 12.13 -9.91 1.31
CA GLU A 197 12.77 -9.91 2.62
C GLU A 197 13.18 -8.50 3.09
N PRO A 198 13.92 -7.69 2.29
CA PRO A 198 14.23 -6.30 2.67
C PRO A 198 12.97 -5.46 2.94
N LEU A 199 11.91 -5.63 2.15
CA LEU A 199 10.64 -4.94 2.36
C LEU A 199 9.98 -5.33 3.68
N TYR A 200 9.94 -6.63 3.99
CA TYR A 200 9.36 -7.12 5.24
C TYR A 200 10.16 -6.64 6.46
N LYS A 201 11.49 -6.67 6.40
CA LYS A 201 12.37 -6.12 7.43
C LYS A 201 12.15 -4.63 7.64
N LEU A 202 12.04 -3.85 6.55
CA LEU A 202 11.72 -2.43 6.61
C LEU A 202 10.36 -2.17 7.28
N PHE A 203 9.32 -2.89 6.86
CA PHE A 203 7.99 -2.80 7.47
C PHE A 203 8.03 -3.11 8.98
N ARG A 204 8.69 -4.21 9.36
CA ARG A 204 8.84 -4.62 10.77
C ARG A 204 9.60 -3.58 11.58
N ALA A 205 10.70 -3.05 11.05
CA ALA A 205 11.49 -2.01 11.69
C ALA A 205 10.67 -0.73 11.93
N ILE A 206 9.91 -0.26 10.92
CA ILE A 206 9.04 0.92 11.07
C ILE A 206 7.97 0.67 12.13
N LYS A 207 7.30 -0.49 12.06
CA LYS A 207 6.23 -0.85 13.00
C LYS A 207 6.77 -0.90 14.43
N HIS A 208 7.85 -1.63 14.64
CA HIS A 208 8.50 -1.75 15.94
C HIS A 208 8.93 -0.39 16.49
N GLN A 209 9.64 0.41 15.69
CA GLN A 209 10.10 1.74 16.11
C GLN A 209 8.93 2.66 16.45
N THR A 210 7.81 2.55 15.73
CA THR A 210 6.58 3.31 16.03
C THR A 210 5.98 2.90 17.37
N GLU A 211 5.86 1.59 17.61
CA GLU A 211 5.20 1.01 18.80
C GLU A 211 6.03 1.06 20.08
N LYS A 212 7.34 1.35 19.95
CA LYS A 212 8.26 1.63 21.07
C LYS A 212 7.86 2.89 21.86
N GLY A 213 7.09 3.79 21.26
CA GLY A 213 6.61 5.03 21.88
C GLY A 213 5.10 5.16 21.87
N PRO A 214 4.55 6.17 22.57
CA PRO A 214 3.10 6.40 22.63
C PRO A 214 2.48 6.60 21.25
N VAL A 215 1.35 5.95 21.01
CA VAL A 215 0.50 6.11 19.83
C VAL A 215 -0.91 6.46 20.27
N ASP A 216 -1.45 7.57 19.79
CA ASP A 216 -2.83 7.96 20.07
C ASP A 216 -3.80 7.10 19.26
N ALA A 217 -4.74 6.43 19.93
CA ALA A 217 -5.66 5.49 19.29
C ALA A 217 -6.74 6.17 18.43
N ARG A 218 -7.02 7.46 18.65
CA ARG A 218 -8.08 8.23 17.99
C ARG A 218 -7.52 9.15 16.90
N VAL A 219 -6.51 9.95 17.20
CA VAL A 219 -5.90 10.88 16.21
C VAL A 219 -4.80 10.23 15.39
N LYS A 220 -4.39 9.00 15.73
CA LYS A 220 -3.36 8.23 15.00
C LYS A 220 -2.03 8.98 14.88
N LYS A 221 -1.67 9.73 15.93
CA LYS A 221 -0.37 10.39 16.06
C LYS A 221 0.54 9.57 16.94
N ALA A 222 1.84 9.56 16.63
CA ALA A 222 2.82 8.76 17.37
C ALA A 222 4.04 9.58 17.77
N LYS A 223 4.72 9.11 18.83
CA LYS A 223 5.97 9.72 19.27
C LYS A 223 7.11 9.48 18.28
N TYR A 224 7.20 8.27 17.75
CA TYR A 224 8.20 7.87 16.77
C TYR A 224 7.51 7.60 15.43
N THR A 225 7.73 8.48 14.46
CA THR A 225 7.18 8.38 13.11
C THR A 225 8.08 9.13 12.15
N LEU A 226 8.02 8.83 10.86
CA LEU A 226 8.67 9.62 9.80
C LEU A 226 7.77 10.73 9.27
N ASN A 227 6.48 10.73 9.62
CA ASN A 227 5.51 11.70 9.15
C ASN A 227 5.39 12.89 10.12
N ASP A 228 5.71 14.10 9.65
CA ASP A 228 5.71 15.32 10.46
C ASP A 228 4.32 15.71 10.98
N THR A 229 3.28 15.54 10.15
CA THR A 229 1.88 15.79 10.54
C THR A 229 1.35 14.78 11.55
N GLY A 230 1.97 13.60 11.62
CA GLY A 230 1.64 12.50 12.52
C GLY A 230 2.38 12.54 13.87
N LEU A 231 3.19 13.56 14.15
CA LEU A 231 3.94 13.65 15.40
C LEU A 231 3.05 13.99 16.59
N LEU A 232 3.22 13.22 17.66
CA LEU A 232 2.66 13.50 18.98
C LEU A 232 3.50 14.55 19.72
N GLY A 233 2.84 15.41 20.51
CA GLY A 233 3.50 16.40 21.37
C GLY A 233 4.42 15.78 22.43
N ASP A 234 5.28 16.60 23.02
CA ASP A 234 6.24 16.17 24.06
C ASP A 234 5.63 16.13 25.47
N ASP A 235 4.38 16.56 25.63
CA ASP A 235 3.60 16.56 26.87
C ASP A 235 3.19 15.17 27.36
N VAL A 236 3.35 14.14 26.53
CA VAL A 236 3.00 12.76 26.88
C VAL A 236 4.18 12.04 27.53
N GLU A 237 4.16 12.01 28.86
CA GLU A 237 5.03 11.15 29.67
C GLU A 237 4.56 9.69 29.63
N TYR A 238 5.50 8.75 29.58
CA TYR A 238 5.19 7.32 29.56
C TYR A 238 6.31 6.50 30.22
N CYS A 239 5.94 5.30 30.66
CA CYS A 239 6.84 4.29 31.19
C CYS A 239 6.63 2.97 30.44
N VAL A 240 7.72 2.26 30.18
CA VAL A 240 7.68 0.90 29.62
C VAL A 240 7.38 -0.07 30.76
N LEU A 241 6.42 -0.97 30.54
CA LEU A 241 6.04 -2.04 31.46
C LEU A 241 6.27 -3.38 30.76
N THR A 242 6.75 -4.37 31.50
CA THR A 242 6.81 -5.77 31.06
C THR A 242 5.67 -6.53 31.72
N LEU A 243 4.69 -6.96 30.94
CA LEU A 243 3.56 -7.74 31.42
C LEU A 243 3.87 -9.24 31.38
N GLN A 244 3.37 -9.98 32.37
CA GLN A 244 3.45 -11.44 32.42
C GLN A 244 2.12 -12.02 31.93
N VAL A 245 2.07 -12.43 30.66
CA VAL A 245 0.81 -12.85 30.02
C VAL A 245 0.61 -14.36 30.10
N LEU A 246 -0.54 -14.76 30.61
CA LEU A 246 -1.04 -16.15 30.58
C LEU A 246 -2.16 -16.26 29.54
N VAL A 247 -2.12 -17.30 28.70
CA VAL A 247 -3.20 -17.57 27.74
C VAL A 247 -4.13 -18.63 28.33
N HIS A 248 -5.41 -18.27 28.45
CA HIS A 248 -6.42 -19.18 29.02
C HIS A 248 -6.58 -20.42 28.13
N GLY A 249 -6.28 -21.59 28.69
CA GLY A 249 -6.45 -22.88 28.01
C GLY A 249 -5.20 -23.41 27.28
N GLU A 250 -4.12 -22.63 27.17
CA GLU A 250 -2.87 -23.06 26.49
C GLU A 250 -1.76 -23.54 27.46
N GLY A 251 -2.03 -23.59 28.77
CA GLY A 251 -1.08 -24.08 29.80
C GLY A 251 -0.57 -22.99 30.74
N PRO A 252 0.42 -23.29 31.60
CA PRO A 252 0.99 -22.33 32.55
C PRO A 252 2.06 -21.41 31.95
N ASP A 253 2.33 -21.50 30.64
CA ASP A 253 3.40 -20.75 30.00
C ASP A 253 3.11 -19.25 30.04
N VAL A 254 4.07 -18.51 30.61
CA VAL A 254 3.99 -17.06 30.75
C VAL A 254 4.82 -16.42 29.64
N THR A 255 4.18 -15.57 28.84
CA THR A 255 4.86 -14.79 27.80
C THR A 255 5.11 -13.37 28.31
N PRO A 256 6.38 -12.91 28.43
CA PRO A 256 6.67 -11.53 28.78
C PRO A 256 6.39 -10.61 27.59
N VAL A 257 5.62 -9.54 27.79
CA VAL A 257 5.24 -8.58 26.73
C VAL A 257 5.54 -7.15 27.15
N LYS A 258 6.39 -6.44 26.39
CA LYS A 258 6.67 -5.02 26.61
C LYS A 258 5.53 -4.15 26.07
N VAL A 259 4.99 -3.28 26.92
CA VAL A 259 3.92 -2.32 26.59
C VAL A 259 4.20 -0.97 27.25
N LEU A 260 3.38 0.04 26.97
CA LEU A 260 3.47 1.34 27.62
C LEU A 260 2.31 1.52 28.60
N ASN A 261 2.56 2.19 29.72
CA ASN A 261 1.50 2.54 30.68
C ASN A 261 0.38 3.40 30.05
N CYS A 262 0.72 4.17 29.02
CA CYS A 262 -0.21 4.99 28.25
C CYS A 262 -0.88 4.25 27.08
N ASP A 263 -0.63 2.95 26.87
CA ASP A 263 -1.35 2.20 25.84
C ASP A 263 -2.81 1.97 26.28
N THR A 264 -3.73 2.07 25.31
CA THR A 264 -5.14 1.66 25.50
C THR A 264 -5.24 0.15 25.69
N VAL A 265 -6.36 -0.34 26.24
CA VAL A 265 -6.57 -1.77 26.43
C VAL A 265 -6.55 -2.50 25.08
N SER A 266 -7.12 -1.92 24.02
CA SER A 266 -7.05 -2.50 22.68
C SER A 266 -5.62 -2.56 22.13
N GLN A 267 -4.82 -1.51 22.29
CA GLN A 267 -3.40 -1.53 21.88
C GLN A 267 -2.60 -2.58 22.67
N VAL A 268 -2.87 -2.75 23.96
CA VAL A 268 -2.25 -3.79 24.77
C VAL A 268 -2.64 -5.17 24.27
N LYS A 269 -3.92 -5.41 23.97
CA LYS A 269 -4.37 -6.67 23.35
C LYS A 269 -3.66 -6.95 22.03
N GLU A 270 -3.52 -5.94 21.15
CA GLU A 270 -2.79 -6.09 19.89
C GLU A 270 -1.33 -6.52 20.10
N LYS A 271 -0.61 -5.84 21.01
CA LYS A 271 0.78 -6.19 21.36
C LYS A 271 0.90 -7.58 21.96
N ILE A 272 -0.04 -7.97 22.82
CA ILE A 272 -0.08 -9.31 23.42
C ILE A 272 -0.34 -10.37 22.35
N ILE A 273 -1.34 -10.18 21.48
CA ILE A 273 -1.67 -11.12 20.40
C ILE A 273 -0.45 -11.28 19.48
N GLU A 274 0.25 -10.19 19.17
CA GLU A 274 1.45 -10.26 18.34
C GLU A 274 2.61 -11.00 19.00
N ALA A 275 2.81 -10.84 20.31
CA ALA A 275 3.87 -11.54 21.03
C ALA A 275 3.55 -13.03 21.20
N VAL A 276 2.32 -13.37 21.62
CA VAL A 276 1.86 -14.74 21.85
C VAL A 276 1.78 -15.53 20.54
N TYR A 277 1.14 -14.95 19.51
CA TYR A 277 0.92 -15.59 18.21
C TYR A 277 1.92 -15.14 17.15
N ARG A 278 3.15 -14.82 17.56
CA ARG A 278 4.21 -14.28 16.69
C ARG A 278 4.53 -15.15 15.47
N ASN A 279 4.35 -16.47 15.60
CA ASN A 279 4.63 -17.45 14.55
C ASN A 279 3.45 -17.66 13.59
N LEU A 280 2.28 -17.08 13.88
CA LEU A 280 1.12 -17.17 13.00
C LEU A 280 1.04 -15.93 12.08
N PRO A 281 0.66 -16.11 10.80
CA PRO A 281 0.25 -15.03 9.92
C PRO A 281 -0.89 -14.20 10.52
N TYR A 282 -0.99 -12.91 10.18
CA TYR A 282 -1.97 -12.01 10.81
C TYR A 282 -3.42 -12.52 10.68
N SER A 283 -3.81 -13.07 9.53
CA SER A 283 -5.18 -13.56 9.30
C SER A 283 -5.60 -14.75 10.19
N GLN A 284 -4.64 -15.47 10.76
CA GLN A 284 -4.88 -16.62 11.64
C GLN A 284 -4.90 -16.24 13.12
N ARG A 285 -4.54 -14.99 13.46
CA ARG A 285 -4.54 -14.52 14.85
C ARG A 285 -5.95 -14.16 15.30
N PRO A 286 -6.26 -14.29 16.60
CA PRO A 286 -7.52 -13.79 17.13
C PRO A 286 -7.63 -12.27 16.94
N LYS A 287 -8.85 -11.77 16.72
CA LYS A 287 -9.12 -10.34 16.63
C LYS A 287 -9.18 -9.73 18.03
N VAL A 288 -8.86 -8.44 18.14
CA VAL A 288 -8.90 -7.67 19.40
C VAL A 288 -10.25 -7.77 20.11
N ASP A 289 -11.34 -7.75 19.34
CA ASP A 289 -12.71 -7.84 19.86
C ASP A 289 -13.09 -9.25 20.32
N SER A 290 -12.42 -10.28 19.79
CA SER A 290 -12.65 -11.68 20.16
C SER A 290 -11.87 -12.13 21.40
N VAL A 291 -11.11 -11.24 22.03
CA VAL A 291 -10.35 -11.55 23.24
C VAL A 291 -10.71 -10.60 24.39
N SER A 292 -10.75 -11.15 25.60
CA SER A 292 -10.85 -10.40 26.84
C SER A 292 -9.52 -10.42 27.57
N LEU A 293 -9.15 -9.29 28.16
CA LEU A 293 -7.92 -9.14 28.92
C LEU A 293 -8.29 -8.94 30.39
N GLU A 294 -7.83 -9.85 31.25
CA GLU A 294 -8.10 -9.82 32.69
C GLU A 294 -6.80 -9.53 33.44
N TRP A 295 -6.78 -8.52 34.29
CA TRP A 295 -5.66 -8.23 35.18
C TRP A 295 -5.88 -8.88 36.55
N ARG A 296 -4.87 -9.59 37.06
CA ARG A 296 -4.95 -10.31 38.35
C ARG A 296 -3.88 -9.81 39.34
N PRO A 297 -4.17 -8.76 40.13
CA PRO A 297 -3.28 -8.30 41.19
C PRO A 297 -3.30 -9.19 42.46
N GLY A 298 -4.21 -10.17 42.53
CA GLY A 298 -4.42 -11.06 43.68
C GLY A 298 -5.44 -12.16 43.39
N SER A 299 -6.27 -12.54 44.37
CA SER A 299 -7.31 -13.57 44.21
C SER A 299 -8.52 -13.12 43.38
N THR A 300 -8.73 -11.81 43.23
CA THR A 300 -9.78 -11.21 42.41
C THR A 300 -9.18 -10.63 41.13
N GLY A 301 -9.69 -11.05 39.98
CA GLY A 301 -9.33 -10.47 38.69
C GLY A 301 -10.29 -9.38 38.23
N GLN A 302 -9.79 -8.43 37.44
CA GLN A 302 -10.55 -7.36 36.83
C GLN A 302 -10.42 -7.44 35.30
N ILE A 303 -11.55 -7.50 34.59
CA ILE A 303 -11.55 -7.43 33.13
C ILE A 303 -11.31 -5.97 32.72
N LEU A 304 -10.32 -5.76 31.87
CA LEU A 304 -9.96 -4.45 31.33
C LEU A 304 -10.74 -4.18 30.04
N SER A 305 -11.23 -2.95 29.89
CA SER A 305 -11.90 -2.46 28.69
C SER A 305 -11.43 -1.05 28.34
N ASP A 306 -11.49 -0.67 27.06
CA ASP A 306 -11.19 0.70 26.61
C ASP A 306 -12.15 1.73 27.22
N LEU A 307 -13.41 1.34 27.42
CA LEU A 307 -14.41 2.14 28.11
C LEU A 307 -15.18 1.25 29.08
N ASP A 308 -15.33 1.72 30.31
CA ASP A 308 -16.12 1.05 31.36
C ASP A 308 -16.74 2.08 32.33
N LEU A 309 -17.33 1.61 33.43
CA LEU A 309 -17.94 2.46 34.44
C LEU A 309 -16.93 3.33 35.20
N THR A 310 -15.64 3.00 35.13
CA THR A 310 -14.56 3.73 35.80
C THR A 310 -13.93 4.80 34.90
N SER A 311 -14.29 4.85 33.60
CA SER A 311 -13.72 5.78 32.63
C SER A 311 -13.88 7.25 33.04
N GLN A 312 -12.79 7.99 32.93
CA GLN A 312 -12.75 9.41 33.30
C GLN A 312 -13.56 10.25 32.32
N LYS A 313 -14.48 11.08 32.85
CA LYS A 313 -15.29 12.03 32.08
C LYS A 313 -14.84 13.46 32.37
N GLU A 314 -14.47 14.17 31.31
CA GLU A 314 -14.05 15.57 31.31
C GLU A 314 -15.05 16.41 30.50
N GLY A 315 -16.09 16.91 31.16
CA GLY A 315 -17.17 17.63 30.45
C GLY A 315 -17.88 16.73 29.44
N ARG A 316 -17.84 17.09 28.15
CA ARG A 316 -18.38 16.29 27.03
C ARG A 316 -17.44 15.20 26.53
N TRP A 317 -16.23 15.13 27.07
CA TRP A 317 -15.20 14.21 26.62
C TRP A 317 -15.06 13.03 27.57
N ARG A 318 -14.91 11.82 27.03
CA ARG A 318 -14.57 10.63 27.79
C ARG A 318 -13.18 10.15 27.36
N ARG A 319 -12.31 9.91 28.34
CA ARG A 319 -10.96 9.41 28.08
C ARG A 319 -10.98 7.89 27.95
N ILE A 320 -10.30 7.35 26.94
CA ILE A 320 -10.09 5.91 26.79
C ILE A 320 -9.19 5.42 27.92
N ASN A 321 -9.58 4.32 28.55
CA ASN A 321 -8.85 3.72 29.65
C ASN A 321 -7.51 3.14 29.15
N THR A 322 -6.45 3.40 29.91
CA THR A 322 -5.09 2.91 29.66
C THR A 322 -4.63 2.01 30.80
N LEU A 323 -3.46 1.37 30.68
CA LEU A 323 -2.88 0.63 31.81
C LEU A 323 -2.63 1.51 33.04
N ALA A 324 -2.24 2.76 32.83
CA ALA A 324 -2.09 3.75 33.89
C ALA A 324 -3.41 4.07 34.59
N HIS A 325 -4.54 4.09 33.86
CA HIS A 325 -5.87 4.27 34.45
C HIS A 325 -6.21 3.18 35.47
N TYR A 326 -5.91 1.92 35.14
CA TYR A 326 -6.09 0.79 36.04
C TYR A 326 -4.95 0.59 37.04
N ASN A 327 -3.93 1.47 37.03
CA ASN A 327 -2.74 1.38 37.88
C ASN A 327 -1.99 0.04 37.75
N VAL A 328 -1.96 -0.52 36.55
CA VAL A 328 -1.20 -1.74 36.25
C VAL A 328 0.29 -1.43 36.37
N ARG A 329 1.00 -2.25 37.15
CA ARG A 329 2.43 -2.09 37.44
C ARG A 329 3.29 -2.96 36.54
N ASP A 330 4.58 -2.68 36.54
CA ASP A 330 5.57 -3.54 35.90
C ASP A 330 5.54 -4.96 36.48
N ASN A 331 5.75 -5.97 35.62
CA ASN A 331 5.63 -7.40 35.93
C ASN A 331 4.23 -7.85 36.39
N ALA A 332 3.17 -7.08 36.12
CA ALA A 332 1.81 -7.51 36.40
C ALA A 332 1.40 -8.73 35.58
N THR A 333 0.64 -9.64 36.20
CA THR A 333 0.07 -10.81 35.54
C THR A 333 -1.27 -10.47 34.88
N LEU A 334 -1.37 -10.73 33.58
CA LEU A 334 -2.59 -10.59 32.81
C LEU A 334 -2.96 -11.92 32.16
N VAL A 335 -4.26 -12.20 32.06
CA VAL A 335 -4.80 -13.38 31.43
C VAL A 335 -5.53 -12.97 30.16
N LEU A 336 -5.06 -13.47 29.02
CA LEU A 336 -5.73 -13.36 27.73
C LEU A 336 -6.69 -14.53 27.58
N SER A 337 -7.98 -14.26 27.37
CA SER A 337 -8.98 -15.30 27.13
C SER A 337 -9.71 -15.04 25.82
N ILE A 338 -9.92 -16.08 25.02
CA ILE A 338 -10.78 -16.00 23.83
C ILE A 338 -12.23 -15.90 24.31
N VAL A 339 -12.89 -14.82 23.95
CA VAL A 339 -14.33 -14.67 24.15
C VAL A 339 -14.99 -15.53 23.08
N LEU A 340 -15.25 -16.79 23.43
CA LEU A 340 -16.27 -17.54 22.72
C LEU A 340 -17.56 -16.73 22.92
N HIS A 341 -18.07 -16.11 21.87
CA HIS A 341 -19.49 -15.77 21.82
C HIS A 341 -20.24 -17.09 21.94
N THR A 342 -20.43 -17.52 23.18
CA THR A 342 -21.39 -18.52 23.53
C THR A 342 -22.72 -17.90 23.13
N GLN A 343 -23.25 -18.37 22.00
CA GLN A 343 -24.68 -18.59 21.89
C GLN A 343 -25.06 -19.59 23.00
N GLN A 344 -25.01 -19.15 24.25
CA GLN A 344 -25.60 -19.86 25.36
C GLN A 344 -27.11 -19.69 25.21
N ASN A 345 -27.75 -20.74 24.71
CA ASN A 345 -29.16 -21.08 24.88
C ASN A 345 -30.16 -19.91 24.76
N TYR A 346 -30.44 -19.50 23.53
CA TYR A 346 -31.74 -18.93 23.16
C TYR A 346 -32.38 -19.75 22.02
N ASP A 347 -32.37 -21.07 22.15
CA ASP A 347 -33.33 -21.93 21.47
C ASP A 347 -34.61 -21.98 22.31
N GLN A 348 -35.33 -20.85 22.31
CA GLN A 348 -36.78 -20.76 22.43
C GLN A 348 -37.18 -19.28 22.29
N ASN A 349 -38.04 -19.02 21.31
CA ASN A 349 -38.69 -17.75 20.93
C ASN A 349 -37.95 -16.92 19.87
N GLN A 350 -38.31 -17.20 18.62
CA GLN A 350 -37.85 -16.54 17.38
C GLN A 350 -38.37 -15.10 17.17
N ASP A 351 -39.05 -14.47 18.13
CA ASP A 351 -39.65 -13.14 17.94
C ASP A 351 -38.87 -11.95 18.55
N ASN A 352 -37.75 -12.19 19.26
CA ASN A 352 -37.03 -11.13 20.00
C ASN A 352 -35.66 -10.70 19.43
N GLN A 353 -35.29 -11.10 18.20
CA GLN A 353 -34.00 -10.70 17.60
C GLN A 353 -33.93 -9.21 17.24
N GLU A 354 -35.06 -8.55 16.97
CA GLU A 354 -35.09 -7.10 16.77
C GLU A 354 -34.97 -6.33 18.09
N GLU A 355 -35.48 -6.87 19.21
CA GLU A 355 -35.37 -6.20 20.51
C GLU A 355 -33.96 -6.26 21.09
N SER A 356 -33.18 -7.34 20.94
CA SER A 356 -31.79 -7.37 21.42
C SER A 356 -30.85 -6.48 20.60
N LYS A 357 -31.06 -6.35 19.28
CA LYS A 357 -30.38 -5.33 18.47
C LYS A 357 -30.82 -3.94 18.90
N ASN A 358 -32.11 -3.72 19.16
CA ASN A 358 -32.63 -2.46 19.66
C ASN A 358 -32.19 -2.14 21.11
N VAL A 359 -31.82 -3.11 21.94
CA VAL A 359 -31.25 -2.86 23.28
C VAL A 359 -29.78 -2.49 23.20
N LEU A 360 -28.98 -3.10 22.31
CA LEU A 360 -27.60 -2.66 22.03
C LEU A 360 -27.57 -1.30 21.32
N LEU A 361 -28.47 -1.09 20.35
CA LEU A 361 -28.68 0.20 19.69
C LEU A 361 -29.26 1.25 20.66
N LYS A 362 -30.15 0.91 21.60
CA LYS A 362 -30.64 1.85 22.64
C LYS A 362 -29.62 2.11 23.75
N ARG A 363 -28.75 1.15 24.10
CA ARG A 363 -27.63 1.40 25.02
C ARG A 363 -26.60 2.34 24.40
N ASN A 364 -26.40 2.24 23.08
CA ASN A 364 -25.56 3.16 22.32
C ASN A 364 -26.26 4.50 22.01
N ALA A 365 -27.57 4.51 21.76
CA ALA A 365 -28.34 5.72 21.43
C ALA A 365 -28.69 6.58 22.66
N LEU A 366 -28.68 6.01 23.88
CA LEU A 366 -28.83 6.78 25.12
C LEU A 366 -27.50 7.40 25.62
N LEU A 367 -26.39 7.16 24.90
CA LEU A 367 -25.06 7.74 25.15
C LEU A 367 -24.63 8.72 24.03
N GLU A 368 -25.58 9.19 23.22
CA GLU A 368 -25.36 10.22 22.20
C GLU A 368 -25.08 11.59 22.84
N ASP A 369 -23.82 11.83 23.25
CA ASP A 369 -23.07 13.06 22.93
C ASP A 369 -21.62 13.07 23.50
N ASP A 370 -21.20 12.02 24.21
CA ASP A 370 -19.85 12.01 24.81
C ASP A 370 -18.79 11.71 23.72
N LYS A 371 -18.03 12.74 23.32
CA LYS A 371 -16.88 12.59 22.42
C LYS A 371 -15.76 11.80 23.13
N VAL A 372 -15.05 10.93 22.42
CA VAL A 372 -14.01 10.06 23.03
C VAL A 372 -12.60 10.43 22.54
N PHE A 373 -11.64 10.55 23.45
CA PHE A 373 -10.23 10.86 23.18
C PHE A 373 -9.26 9.93 23.94
N HIS A 374 -8.00 9.83 23.48
CA HIS A 374 -6.97 9.01 24.14
C HIS A 374 -5.91 9.87 24.86
N LEU A 375 -4.92 10.37 24.12
CA LEU A 375 -3.82 11.18 24.66
C LEU A 375 -4.06 12.66 24.39
N VAL A 376 -4.56 13.00 23.20
CA VAL A 376 -4.78 14.40 22.79
C VAL A 376 -6.24 14.63 22.40
N ARG A 377 -6.81 15.76 22.82
CA ARG A 377 -8.17 16.16 22.41
C ARG A 377 -8.13 16.77 21.01
N PRO A 378 -9.03 16.35 20.09
CA PRO A 378 -9.12 16.95 18.76
C PRO A 378 -9.31 18.48 18.76
N ASP A 379 -10.08 19.02 19.72
CA ASP A 379 -10.35 20.47 19.82
C ASP A 379 -9.09 21.30 20.20
N GLU A 380 -8.12 20.72 20.92
CA GLU A 380 -6.85 21.39 21.28
C GLU A 380 -5.92 21.57 20.06
N LEU A 381 -6.10 20.75 19.01
CA LEU A 381 -5.33 20.84 17.77
C LEU A 381 -5.70 22.09 16.95
N ASP A 382 -6.94 22.60 17.09
CA ASP A 382 -7.41 23.80 16.39
C ASP A 382 -7.06 25.10 17.15
N GLU A 383 -7.08 25.09 18.48
CA GLU A 383 -6.64 26.25 19.28
C GLU A 383 -5.14 26.55 19.10
N MET A 384 -4.31 25.51 18.91
CA MET A 384 -2.87 25.64 18.64
C MET A 384 -2.56 26.32 17.30
N LYS A 385 -3.51 26.32 16.35
CA LYS A 385 -3.37 27.03 15.06
C LYS A 385 -3.78 28.50 15.14
N SER A 386 -4.70 28.86 16.04
CA SER A 386 -5.32 30.19 16.10
C SER A 386 -4.51 31.26 16.85
N LYS A 387 -3.45 30.91 17.60
CA LYS A 387 -2.64 31.88 18.37
C LYS A 387 -1.29 32.24 17.71
N ARG A 388 -1.19 32.32 16.37
CA ARG A 388 0.07 32.66 15.68
C ARG A 388 0.18 34.17 15.41
N GLY A 389 0.69 34.95 16.38
CA GLY A 389 0.76 36.42 16.24
C GLY A 389 1.98 37.16 16.80
N SER A 390 2.88 36.55 17.60
CA SER A 390 3.96 37.30 18.28
C SER A 390 5.39 36.91 17.87
N MET A 391 6.35 37.84 17.98
CA MET A 391 7.78 37.56 17.73
C MET A 391 8.38 36.56 18.73
N LYS A 392 7.86 36.51 19.96
CA LYS A 392 8.25 35.52 20.99
C LYS A 392 7.71 34.12 20.65
N ASP A 393 6.56 34.04 19.97
CA ASP A 393 6.02 32.79 19.42
C ASP A 393 6.84 32.29 18.24
N LYS A 394 7.47 33.16 17.43
CA LYS A 394 8.32 32.71 16.32
C LYS A 394 9.58 31.98 16.79
N SER A 395 10.19 32.38 17.92
CA SER A 395 11.32 31.64 18.49
C SER A 395 10.88 30.34 19.17
N MET A 396 9.73 30.34 19.85
CA MET A 396 9.15 29.15 20.48
C MET A 396 8.68 28.12 19.44
N THR A 397 8.01 28.59 18.38
CA THR A 397 7.61 27.77 17.22
C THR A 397 8.84 27.22 16.49
N LYS A 398 9.93 27.99 16.35
CA LYS A 398 11.19 27.48 15.79
C LYS A 398 11.80 26.38 16.67
N ALA A 399 11.86 26.58 17.99
CA ALA A 399 12.37 25.58 18.92
C ALA A 399 11.51 24.30 18.92
N ILE A 400 10.18 24.44 18.88
CA ILE A 400 9.23 23.32 18.77
C ILE A 400 9.42 22.58 17.43
N THR A 401 9.53 23.29 16.30
CA THR A 401 9.81 22.68 14.99
C THR A 401 11.17 21.99 14.94
N GLU A 402 12.18 22.50 15.64
CA GLU A 402 13.52 21.92 15.76
C GLU A 402 13.51 20.65 16.64
N ILE A 403 12.72 20.62 17.71
CA ILE A 403 12.49 19.41 18.52
C ILE A 403 11.75 18.33 17.71
N TYR A 404 10.75 18.72 16.93
CA TYR A 404 10.08 17.77 16.04
C TYR A 404 11.02 17.24 14.95
N LEU A 405 11.84 18.10 14.35
CA LEU A 405 12.79 17.69 13.32
C LEU A 405 13.87 16.75 13.88
N THR A 406 14.41 17.01 15.08
CA THR A 406 15.37 16.10 15.73
C THR A 406 14.76 14.72 16.02
N ARG A 407 13.49 14.65 16.40
CA ARG A 407 12.77 13.37 16.56
C ARG A 407 12.61 12.64 15.23
N LEU A 408 12.21 13.33 14.16
CA LEU A 408 12.12 12.74 12.82
C LEU A 408 13.49 12.24 12.34
N LEU A 409 14.54 13.01 12.55
CA LEU A 409 15.92 12.63 12.21
C LEU A 409 16.40 11.42 13.03
N SER A 410 16.00 11.32 14.30
CA SER A 410 16.28 10.14 15.13
C SER A 410 15.66 8.89 14.52
N VAL A 411 14.36 8.93 14.21
CA VAL A 411 13.64 7.81 13.60
C VAL A 411 14.21 7.48 12.21
N LYS A 412 14.50 8.49 11.38
CA LYS A 412 15.13 8.32 10.07
C LYS A 412 16.51 7.65 10.19
N GLY A 413 17.34 8.11 11.11
CA GLY A 413 18.66 7.55 11.36
C GLY A 413 18.60 6.07 11.79
N THR A 414 17.67 5.73 12.68
CA THR A 414 17.44 4.34 13.13
C THR A 414 16.93 3.44 12.00
N LEU A 415 16.15 3.95 11.06
CA LEU A 415 15.59 3.16 9.94
C LEU A 415 16.45 3.16 8.67
N GLN A 416 17.52 3.96 8.63
CA GLN A 416 18.29 4.26 7.42
C GLN A 416 18.81 3.00 6.70
N GLN A 417 19.41 2.06 7.43
CA GLN A 417 19.97 0.84 6.84
C GLN A 417 18.89 -0.01 6.15
N PHE A 418 17.71 -0.15 6.76
CA PHE A 418 16.60 -0.90 6.17
C PHE A 418 16.07 -0.25 4.88
N VAL A 419 16.04 1.09 4.83
CA VAL A 419 15.68 1.84 3.63
C VAL A 419 16.72 1.61 2.54
N ASP A 420 18.01 1.72 2.88
CA ASP A 420 19.11 1.50 1.95
C ASP A 420 19.12 0.07 1.40
N ASP A 421 18.90 -0.93 2.24
CA ASP A 421 18.84 -2.34 1.85
C ASP A 421 17.66 -2.62 0.91
N PHE A 422 16.48 -2.05 1.19
CA PHE A 422 15.34 -2.14 0.29
C PHE A 422 15.62 -1.46 -1.05
N PHE A 423 16.15 -0.23 -1.05
CA PHE A 423 16.44 0.50 -2.30
C PHE A 423 17.53 -0.20 -3.11
N ARG A 424 18.55 -0.77 -2.46
CA ARG A 424 19.58 -1.59 -3.11
C ARG A 424 18.98 -2.86 -3.69
N SER A 425 18.13 -3.58 -2.97
CA SER A 425 17.49 -4.79 -3.52
C SER A 425 16.66 -4.48 -4.78
N VAL A 426 15.96 -3.35 -4.80
CA VAL A 426 15.12 -2.92 -5.93
C VAL A 426 15.92 -2.34 -7.12
N LEU A 427 17.01 -1.61 -6.83
CA LEU A 427 17.75 -0.81 -7.82
C LEU A 427 19.18 -1.31 -8.11
N CYS A 428 19.61 -2.48 -7.61
CA CYS A 428 20.98 -2.94 -7.83
C CYS A 428 21.10 -3.85 -9.06
N SER A 429 22.03 -3.50 -9.95
CA SER A 429 22.39 -4.24 -11.16
C SER A 429 23.09 -5.58 -10.91
N GLY A 430 23.59 -5.82 -9.69
CA GLY A 430 24.19 -7.10 -9.28
C GLY A 430 23.18 -8.16 -8.85
N SER A 431 21.90 -7.80 -8.72
CA SER A 431 20.81 -8.76 -8.53
C SER A 431 20.35 -9.33 -9.88
N VAL A 432 19.80 -10.55 -9.90
CA VAL A 432 19.24 -11.14 -11.12
C VAL A 432 18.05 -10.29 -11.57
N VAL A 433 18.24 -9.45 -12.58
CA VAL A 433 17.16 -8.64 -13.15
C VAL A 433 16.20 -9.57 -13.90
N PRO A 434 14.89 -9.54 -13.59
CA PRO A 434 13.93 -10.38 -14.29
C PRO A 434 13.91 -10.12 -15.80
N PRO A 435 13.82 -11.19 -16.64
CA PRO A 435 13.78 -11.06 -18.09
C PRO A 435 12.72 -10.07 -18.59
N ALA A 436 11.57 -10.02 -17.92
CA ALA A 436 10.48 -9.09 -18.22
C ALA A 436 10.87 -7.61 -18.13
N ILE A 437 11.72 -7.22 -17.16
CA ILE A 437 12.19 -5.83 -17.04
C ILE A 437 13.11 -5.49 -18.21
N LYS A 438 14.10 -6.35 -18.48
CA LYS A 438 15.04 -6.16 -19.59
C LYS A 438 14.29 -6.07 -20.92
N TYR A 439 13.41 -7.03 -21.19
CA TYR A 439 12.60 -7.08 -22.40
C TYR A 439 11.73 -5.83 -22.59
N PHE A 440 11.08 -5.36 -21.51
CA PHE A 440 10.24 -4.17 -21.58
C PHE A 440 11.04 -2.87 -21.72
N PHE A 441 12.20 -2.76 -21.06
CA PHE A 441 13.06 -1.58 -21.18
C PHE A 441 13.74 -1.50 -22.54
N ASP A 442 14.16 -2.63 -23.12
CA ASP A 442 14.66 -2.70 -24.49
C ASP A 442 13.58 -2.27 -25.48
N PHE A 443 12.34 -2.72 -25.29
CA PHE A 443 11.21 -2.26 -26.11
C PHE A 443 11.02 -0.73 -26.06
N LEU A 444 11.13 -0.11 -24.88
CA LEU A 444 11.04 1.35 -24.73
C LEU A 444 12.20 2.07 -25.41
N ASP A 445 13.43 1.54 -25.28
CA ASP A 445 14.63 2.08 -25.91
C ASP A 445 14.52 1.99 -27.45
N GLU A 446 14.06 0.87 -27.99
CA GLU A 446 13.83 0.68 -29.42
C GLU A 446 12.77 1.62 -29.98
N GLN A 447 11.68 1.86 -29.25
CA GLN A 447 10.67 2.82 -29.72
C GLN A 447 11.20 4.25 -29.65
N ALA A 448 11.97 4.61 -28.62
CA ALA A 448 12.59 5.92 -28.54
C ALA A 448 13.51 6.20 -29.73
N LEU A 449 14.29 5.20 -30.16
CA LEU A 449 15.18 5.32 -31.33
C LEU A 449 14.46 5.54 -32.67
N LYS A 450 13.17 5.20 -32.76
CA LYS A 450 12.36 5.41 -33.99
C LYS A 450 11.81 6.82 -34.12
N HIS A 451 11.92 7.64 -33.08
CA HIS A 451 11.31 8.97 -33.03
C HIS A 451 12.35 10.04 -32.69
N ASP A 452 12.61 10.94 -33.64
CA ASP A 452 13.63 11.99 -33.50
C ASP A 452 13.35 13.02 -32.38
N ASN A 453 12.11 13.11 -31.89
CA ASN A 453 11.67 14.04 -30.85
C ASN A 453 11.72 13.46 -29.42
N VAL A 454 12.29 12.26 -29.24
CA VAL A 454 12.39 11.60 -27.92
C VAL A 454 13.83 11.71 -27.39
N ASP A 455 14.00 12.51 -26.35
CA ASP A 455 15.27 12.68 -25.64
C ASP A 455 15.52 11.58 -24.58
N GLU A 456 16.76 11.46 -24.11
CA GLU A 456 17.14 10.48 -23.07
C GLU A 456 16.37 10.69 -21.75
N GLU A 457 16.00 11.95 -21.45
CA GLU A 457 15.16 12.27 -20.29
C GLU A 457 13.76 11.68 -20.43
N THR A 458 13.17 11.72 -21.63
CA THR A 458 11.86 11.14 -21.92
C THR A 458 11.88 9.63 -21.75
N VAL A 459 12.93 8.95 -22.20
CA VAL A 459 13.12 7.51 -22.00
C VAL A 459 13.25 7.17 -20.52
N HIS A 460 14.02 7.96 -19.76
CA HIS A 460 14.12 7.83 -18.30
C HIS A 460 12.75 7.97 -17.62
N ILE A 461 11.94 8.95 -18.06
CA ILE A 461 10.58 9.16 -17.56
C ILE A 461 9.67 7.97 -17.91
N TRP A 462 9.76 7.40 -19.12
CA TRP A 462 8.98 6.21 -19.50
C TRP A 462 9.32 4.99 -18.63
N LYS A 463 10.61 4.71 -18.41
CA LYS A 463 11.08 3.64 -17.52
C LYS A 463 10.59 3.85 -16.08
N THR A 464 10.68 5.08 -15.59
CA THR A 464 10.23 5.47 -14.25
C THR A 464 8.71 5.35 -14.07
N ASN A 465 7.94 5.85 -15.03
CA ASN A 465 6.47 5.82 -15.01
C ASN A 465 5.88 4.43 -15.21
N SER A 466 6.66 3.46 -15.69
CA SER A 466 6.19 2.11 -15.99
C SER A 466 6.49 1.10 -14.89
N LEU A 467 7.67 1.17 -14.27
CA LEU A 467 8.11 0.20 -13.27
C LEU A 467 8.21 0.82 -11.85
N PRO A 468 9.19 1.69 -11.51
CA PRO A 468 9.32 2.23 -10.15
C PRO A 468 8.05 2.84 -9.58
N LEU A 469 7.39 3.73 -10.33
CA LEU A 469 6.23 4.45 -9.82
C LEU A 469 4.95 3.62 -9.75
N ARG A 470 4.87 2.50 -10.48
CA ARG A 470 3.64 1.70 -10.61
C ARG A 470 3.67 0.44 -9.80
N PHE A 471 4.81 -0.20 -9.85
CA PHE A 471 5.01 -1.45 -9.17
C PHE A 471 5.64 -1.20 -7.81
N TRP A 472 6.87 -0.67 -7.77
CA TRP A 472 7.64 -0.60 -6.53
C TRP A 472 7.06 0.36 -5.49
N VAL A 473 6.61 1.55 -5.89
CA VAL A 473 5.92 2.49 -4.98
C VAL A 473 4.65 1.86 -4.42
N ASN A 474 3.90 1.11 -5.23
CA ASN A 474 2.66 0.49 -4.78
C ASN A 474 2.91 -0.64 -3.78
N ILE A 475 3.91 -1.48 -4.04
CA ILE A 475 4.34 -2.57 -3.15
C ILE A 475 4.93 -2.02 -1.84
N LEU A 476 5.75 -0.96 -1.91
CA LEU A 476 6.33 -0.31 -0.73
C LEU A 476 5.26 0.31 0.18
N LYS A 477 4.26 1.00 -0.40
CA LYS A 477 3.16 1.60 0.36
C LYS A 477 2.19 0.57 0.94
N ASN A 478 2.03 -0.57 0.27
CA ASN A 478 1.04 -1.58 0.63
C ASN A 478 1.73 -2.94 0.89
N PRO A 479 2.51 -3.10 1.96
CA PRO A 479 3.18 -4.36 2.26
C PRO A 479 2.19 -5.50 2.49
N HIS A 480 0.95 -5.20 2.90
CA HIS A 480 -0.14 -6.16 3.01
C HIS A 480 -0.60 -6.73 1.64
N PHE A 481 -0.14 -6.21 0.50
CA PHE A 481 -0.36 -6.88 -0.80
C PHE A 481 0.56 -8.08 -0.99
N THR A 482 1.73 -8.08 -0.34
CA THR A 482 2.72 -9.15 -0.44
C THR A 482 2.69 -10.08 0.76
N PHE A 483 2.41 -9.54 1.95
CA PHE A 483 2.47 -10.28 3.21
C PHE A 483 1.13 -10.31 3.94
N ASP A 484 0.88 -11.37 4.69
CA ASP A 484 -0.24 -11.44 5.62
C ASP A 484 0.08 -10.69 6.92
N VAL A 485 0.02 -9.36 6.83
CA VAL A 485 0.33 -8.42 7.91
C VAL A 485 -0.75 -7.36 8.04
N HIS A 486 -0.84 -6.77 9.23
CA HIS A 486 -1.66 -5.59 9.47
C HIS A 486 -0.81 -4.32 9.46
N VAL A 487 -1.21 -3.35 8.66
CA VAL A 487 -0.55 -2.05 8.55
C VAL A 487 -1.41 -1.02 9.25
N THR A 488 -0.90 -0.45 10.34
CA THR A 488 -1.58 0.64 11.06
C THR A 488 -1.42 1.95 10.29
N GLU A 489 -2.32 2.91 10.49
CA GLU A 489 -2.30 4.20 9.79
C GLU A 489 -0.99 4.98 9.98
N VAL A 490 -0.37 4.89 11.17
CA VAL A 490 0.91 5.55 11.45
C VAL A 490 2.06 4.94 10.65
N VAL A 491 2.05 3.61 10.52
CA VAL A 491 3.04 2.87 9.72
C VAL A 491 2.84 3.16 8.24
N ASP A 492 1.59 3.18 7.74
CA ASP A 492 1.24 3.58 6.36
C ASP A 492 1.74 4.99 6.03
N ALA A 493 1.56 5.94 6.96
CA ALA A 493 2.07 7.29 6.80
C ALA A 493 3.61 7.34 6.71
N SER A 494 4.32 6.54 7.52
CA SER A 494 5.78 6.45 7.46
C SER A 494 6.29 5.77 6.19
N LEU A 495 5.63 4.69 5.73
CA LEU A 495 5.91 4.06 4.44
C LEU A 495 5.66 5.03 3.28
N SER A 496 4.65 5.88 3.38
CA SER A 496 4.36 6.93 2.39
C SER A 496 5.48 7.97 2.28
N VAL A 497 6.12 8.33 3.40
CA VAL A 497 7.30 9.21 3.40
C VAL A 497 8.47 8.57 2.67
N ILE A 498 8.77 7.30 2.95
CA ILE A 498 9.85 6.54 2.28
C ILE A 498 9.54 6.36 0.79
N ALA A 499 8.28 6.06 0.45
CA ALA A 499 7.83 5.94 -0.92
C ALA A 499 7.99 7.26 -1.69
N GLN A 500 7.70 8.40 -1.06
CA GLN A 500 7.96 9.70 -1.68
C GLN A 500 9.45 9.94 -1.91
N THR A 501 10.32 9.55 -0.99
CA THR A 501 11.78 9.59 -1.20
C THR A 501 12.21 8.72 -2.38
N PHE A 502 11.65 7.51 -2.51
CA PHE A 502 11.90 6.63 -3.66
C PHE A 502 11.44 7.28 -4.98
N MET A 503 10.26 7.91 -5.00
CA MET A 503 9.76 8.64 -6.17
C MET A 503 10.69 9.81 -6.54
N ASP A 504 11.13 10.58 -5.55
CA ASP A 504 12.04 11.71 -5.76
C ASP A 504 13.40 11.23 -6.30
N ALA A 505 13.88 10.05 -5.88
CA ALA A 505 15.11 9.43 -6.38
C ALA A 505 15.02 9.04 -7.86
N CYS A 506 13.82 8.74 -8.37
CA CYS A 506 13.64 8.47 -9.79
C CYS A 506 13.55 9.74 -10.66
N THR A 507 13.57 10.95 -10.08
CA THR A 507 13.51 12.20 -10.86
C THR A 507 14.89 12.73 -11.25
N LYS A 508 15.05 13.21 -12.48
CA LYS A 508 16.29 13.86 -12.93
C LYS A 508 16.45 15.27 -12.35
N THR A 509 15.35 15.97 -12.04
CA THR A 509 15.38 17.34 -11.51
C THR A 509 15.93 17.40 -10.10
N GLU A 510 16.98 18.18 -9.87
CA GLU A 510 17.42 18.52 -8.52
C GLU A 510 16.49 19.56 -7.88
N HIS A 511 16.04 19.27 -6.66
CA HIS A 511 15.21 20.20 -5.92
C HIS A 511 16.07 21.07 -5.03
N LYS A 512 16.06 22.38 -5.29
CA LYS A 512 16.63 23.34 -4.33
C LYS A 512 15.78 23.32 -3.07
N LEU A 513 16.40 22.98 -1.94
CA LEU A 513 15.74 22.95 -0.65
C LEU A 513 15.59 24.37 -0.10
N SER A 514 14.47 24.61 0.56
CA SER A 514 14.15 25.83 1.27
C SER A 514 13.55 25.48 2.62
N ARG A 515 13.40 26.47 3.50
CA ARG A 515 12.73 26.28 4.80
C ARG A 515 11.26 25.86 4.66
N ASP A 516 10.64 26.15 3.52
CA ASP A 516 9.26 25.78 3.21
C ASP A 516 9.16 24.46 2.45
N SER A 517 10.29 23.76 2.24
CA SER A 517 10.27 22.44 1.62
C SER A 517 9.58 21.42 2.52
N PRO A 518 8.81 20.48 1.95
CA PRO A 518 8.17 19.41 2.70
C PRO A 518 9.17 18.64 3.58
N SER A 519 8.78 18.28 4.80
CA SER A 519 9.66 17.62 5.78
C SER A 519 10.32 16.35 5.23
N ASN A 520 9.60 15.54 4.45
CA ASN A 520 10.16 14.34 3.83
C ASN A 520 11.35 14.63 2.90
N LYS A 521 11.34 15.75 2.18
CA LYS A 521 12.45 16.17 1.31
C LYS A 521 13.65 16.67 2.10
N LEU A 522 13.39 17.34 3.23
CA LEU A 522 14.43 17.75 4.15
C LEU A 522 15.10 16.54 4.81
N LEU A 523 14.32 15.53 5.23
CA LEU A 523 14.84 14.35 5.93
C LEU A 523 15.82 13.51 5.09
N TYR A 524 15.58 13.36 3.79
CA TYR A 524 16.40 12.56 2.88
C TYR A 524 17.25 13.40 1.91
N ALA A 525 17.40 14.69 2.20
CA ALA A 525 18.14 15.64 1.36
C ALA A 525 19.57 15.21 1.04
N LYS A 526 20.23 14.54 1.98
CA LYS A 526 21.63 14.12 1.88
C LYS A 526 21.78 12.85 1.04
N GLU A 527 20.86 11.89 1.20
CA GLU A 527 20.91 10.59 0.55
C GLU A 527 20.35 10.62 -0.88
N ILE A 528 19.49 11.60 -1.21
CA ILE A 528 18.77 11.63 -2.49
C ILE A 528 19.69 11.59 -3.71
N SER A 529 20.85 12.25 -3.66
CA SER A 529 21.83 12.24 -4.75
C SER A 529 22.43 10.85 -4.99
N THR A 530 22.69 10.12 -3.90
CA THR A 530 23.14 8.73 -3.94
C THR A 530 22.06 7.83 -4.54
N TYR A 531 20.80 7.98 -4.13
CA TYR A 531 19.70 7.19 -4.68
C TYR A 531 19.44 7.50 -6.16
N LYS A 532 19.52 8.76 -6.58
CA LYS A 532 19.45 9.14 -8.01
C LYS A 532 20.55 8.46 -8.83
N LYS A 533 21.78 8.46 -8.31
CA LYS A 533 22.89 7.73 -8.94
C LYS A 533 22.61 6.23 -9.03
N MET A 534 22.03 5.62 -8.00
CA MET A 534 21.63 4.21 -8.04
C MET A 534 20.59 3.93 -9.15
N VAL A 535 19.60 4.80 -9.33
CA VAL A 535 18.61 4.67 -10.43
C VAL A 535 19.29 4.78 -11.80
N ASP A 536 20.21 5.72 -11.95
CA ASP A 536 20.95 5.92 -13.20
C ASP A 536 21.84 4.71 -13.54
N ASP A 537 22.58 4.21 -12.54
CA ASP A 537 23.41 3.01 -12.67
C ASP A 537 22.55 1.76 -12.94
N TYR A 538 21.36 1.67 -12.37
CA TYR A 538 20.39 0.58 -12.62
C TYR A 538 19.93 0.56 -14.09
N TYR A 539 19.45 1.70 -14.61
CA TYR A 539 18.99 1.79 -16.00
C TYR A 539 20.13 1.57 -16.99
N LYS A 540 21.33 2.09 -16.69
CA LYS A 540 22.53 1.84 -17.49
C LYS A 540 22.92 0.37 -17.48
N GLY A 541 22.90 -0.27 -16.31
CA GLY A 541 23.17 -1.69 -16.14
C GLY A 541 22.22 -2.56 -16.96
N ILE A 542 20.91 -2.31 -16.90
CA ILE A 542 19.92 -3.04 -17.70
C ILE A 542 20.17 -2.86 -19.20
N ARG A 543 20.47 -1.64 -19.65
CA ARG A 543 20.76 -1.38 -21.06
C ARG A 543 21.97 -2.17 -21.56
N GLN A 544 22.97 -2.41 -20.70
CA GLN A 544 24.18 -3.18 -21.01
C GLN A 544 23.99 -4.70 -20.94
N MET A 545 22.89 -5.19 -20.36
CA MET A 545 22.59 -6.63 -20.35
C MET A 545 22.33 -7.16 -21.76
N VAL A 546 22.59 -8.46 -21.93
CA VAL A 546 22.23 -9.18 -23.16
C VAL A 546 20.71 -9.07 -23.39
N SER A 547 20.31 -8.81 -24.64
CA SER A 547 18.90 -8.72 -25.00
C SER A 547 18.21 -10.08 -24.82
N VAL A 548 16.97 -10.04 -24.35
CA VAL A 548 16.13 -11.24 -24.21
C VAL A 548 15.43 -11.47 -25.54
N SER A 549 15.58 -12.66 -26.12
CA SER A 549 14.90 -12.99 -27.38
C SER A 549 13.39 -13.14 -27.18
N ASP A 550 12.60 -12.91 -28.23
CA ASP A 550 11.14 -13.16 -28.20
C ASP A 550 10.83 -14.62 -27.82
N GLN A 551 11.66 -15.58 -28.27
CA GLN A 551 11.50 -16.99 -27.95
C GLN A 551 11.71 -17.27 -26.46
N ASP A 552 12.78 -16.73 -25.87
CA ASP A 552 13.07 -16.91 -24.44
C ASP A 552 11.99 -16.25 -23.57
N MET A 553 11.56 -15.04 -23.95
CA MET A 553 10.50 -14.33 -23.24
C MET A 553 9.17 -15.10 -23.32
N ASN A 554 8.79 -15.60 -24.50
CA ASN A 554 7.58 -16.41 -24.65
C ASN A 554 7.66 -17.70 -23.82
N THR A 555 8.79 -18.41 -23.85
CA THR A 555 9.02 -19.60 -23.02
C THR A 555 8.81 -19.30 -21.53
N HIS A 556 9.37 -18.19 -21.05
CA HIS A 556 9.18 -17.73 -19.68
C HIS A 556 7.71 -17.41 -19.37
N LEU A 557 7.01 -16.71 -20.27
CA LEU A 557 5.58 -16.37 -20.10
C LEU A 557 4.68 -17.61 -20.11
N ALA A 558 4.97 -18.61 -20.95
CA ALA A 558 4.25 -19.89 -20.98
C ALA A 558 4.42 -20.66 -19.66
N GLU A 559 5.63 -20.67 -19.10
CA GLU A 559 5.90 -21.29 -17.81
C GLU A 559 5.10 -20.62 -16.68
N VAL A 560 5.11 -19.28 -16.63
CA VAL A 560 4.33 -18.52 -15.64
C VAL A 560 2.83 -18.75 -15.80
N SER A 561 2.34 -18.77 -17.04
CA SER A 561 0.93 -19.05 -17.36
C SER A 561 0.55 -20.44 -16.83
N ARG A 562 1.31 -21.48 -17.18
CA ARG A 562 1.05 -22.86 -16.75
C ARG A 562 1.07 -23.01 -15.23
N THR A 563 1.96 -22.31 -14.54
CA THR A 563 2.13 -22.42 -13.08
C THR A 563 0.97 -21.81 -12.29
N HIS A 564 0.24 -20.86 -12.87
CA HIS A 564 -0.73 -20.03 -12.14
C HIS A 564 -2.15 -20.06 -12.70
N THR A 565 -2.38 -20.59 -13.90
CA THR A 565 -3.71 -20.63 -14.55
C THR A 565 -4.78 -21.22 -13.64
N ASP A 566 -4.52 -22.37 -13.03
CA ASP A 566 -5.50 -23.09 -12.22
C ASP A 566 -5.77 -22.44 -10.86
N LYS A 567 -4.99 -21.42 -10.48
CA LYS A 567 -5.12 -20.71 -9.20
C LYS A 567 -6.10 -19.55 -9.27
N LEU A 568 -6.43 -19.06 -10.48
CA LEU A 568 -7.21 -17.84 -10.69
C LEU A 568 -8.67 -18.12 -11.10
N ASN A 569 -9.57 -17.21 -10.76
CA ASN A 569 -11.00 -17.32 -11.04
C ASN A 569 -11.35 -16.86 -12.48
N THR A 570 -10.75 -17.48 -13.50
CA THR A 570 -10.87 -17.07 -14.93
C THR A 570 -12.33 -17.02 -15.42
N GLN A 571 -13.17 -17.98 -15.03
CA GLN A 571 -14.59 -18.01 -15.45
C GLN A 571 -15.39 -16.80 -14.93
N VAL A 572 -15.12 -16.37 -13.70
CA VAL A 572 -15.79 -15.21 -13.10
C VAL A 572 -15.33 -13.93 -13.80
N ALA A 573 -14.03 -13.82 -14.09
CA ALA A 573 -13.48 -12.69 -14.84
C ALA A 573 -14.09 -12.60 -16.25
N LEU A 574 -14.23 -13.72 -16.96
CA LEU A 574 -14.87 -13.78 -18.28
C LEU A 574 -16.33 -13.32 -18.23
N HIS A 575 -17.08 -13.75 -17.22
CA HIS A 575 -18.47 -13.33 -17.04
C HIS A 575 -18.59 -11.83 -16.78
N GLN A 576 -17.74 -11.26 -15.92
CA GLN A 576 -17.73 -9.83 -15.65
C GLN A 576 -17.26 -9.01 -16.87
N LEU A 577 -16.30 -9.50 -17.66
CA LEU A 577 -15.94 -8.90 -18.95
C LEU A 577 -17.11 -8.93 -19.94
N TYR A 578 -17.89 -10.01 -19.96
CA TYR A 578 -19.09 -10.08 -20.78
C TYR A 578 -20.13 -9.03 -20.37
N GLN A 579 -20.27 -8.71 -19.07
CA GLN A 579 -21.16 -7.62 -18.63
C GLN A 579 -20.78 -6.28 -19.27
N TYR A 580 -19.48 -6.00 -19.45
CA TYR A 580 -19.03 -4.84 -20.21
C TYR A 580 -19.37 -4.95 -21.70
N ALA A 581 -19.21 -6.14 -22.30
CA ALA A 581 -19.59 -6.38 -23.70
C ALA A 581 -21.10 -6.20 -23.93
N SER A 582 -21.94 -6.66 -23.01
CA SER A 582 -23.40 -6.47 -23.05
C SER A 582 -23.79 -5.02 -22.81
N LYS A 583 -23.15 -4.31 -21.86
CA LYS A 583 -23.41 -2.89 -21.59
C LYS A 583 -23.09 -1.99 -22.80
N TYR A 584 -21.99 -2.25 -23.49
CA TYR A 584 -21.53 -1.43 -24.63
C TYR A 584 -21.79 -2.11 -25.98
N TYR A 585 -22.76 -3.03 -26.02
CA TYR A 585 -23.00 -3.93 -27.13
C TYR A 585 -23.10 -3.23 -28.49
N ASP A 586 -23.99 -2.26 -28.63
CA ASP A 586 -24.22 -1.55 -29.90
C ASP A 586 -22.96 -0.86 -30.42
N GLY A 587 -22.18 -0.29 -29.50
CA GLY A 587 -20.91 0.35 -29.83
C GLY A 587 -19.87 -0.63 -30.34
N ILE A 588 -19.83 -1.84 -29.77
CA ILE A 588 -18.90 -2.89 -30.16
C ILE A 588 -19.28 -3.45 -31.53
N ILE A 589 -20.58 -3.70 -31.76
CA ILE A 589 -21.09 -4.17 -33.05
C ILE A 589 -20.75 -3.16 -34.14
N GLN A 590 -21.04 -1.87 -33.93
CA GLN A 590 -20.68 -0.83 -34.88
C GLN A 590 -19.18 -0.82 -35.20
N SER A 591 -18.32 -0.86 -34.18
CA SER A 591 -16.86 -0.88 -34.39
C SER A 591 -16.38 -2.13 -35.14
N LEU A 592 -17.01 -3.29 -34.94
CA LEU A 592 -16.68 -4.53 -35.65
C LEU A 592 -17.20 -4.52 -37.09
N ASP A 593 -18.34 -3.88 -37.34
CA ASP A 593 -18.89 -3.73 -38.69
C ASP A 593 -18.14 -2.68 -39.50
N GLU A 594 -17.46 -1.72 -38.87
CA GLU A 594 -16.60 -0.74 -39.56
C GLU A 594 -15.21 -1.31 -39.91
N ASP A 595 -14.76 -2.39 -39.25
CA ASP A 595 -13.43 -2.99 -39.46
C ASP A 595 -13.49 -4.18 -40.47
N PRO A 596 -12.88 -4.07 -41.67
CA PRO A 596 -12.86 -5.15 -42.66
C PRO A 596 -12.23 -6.46 -42.15
N ALA A 597 -11.25 -6.38 -41.25
CA ALA A 597 -10.62 -7.55 -40.65
C ALA A 597 -11.55 -8.26 -39.67
N ALA A 598 -12.48 -7.53 -39.05
CA ALA A 598 -13.50 -8.10 -38.18
C ALA A 598 -14.66 -8.72 -38.97
N GLN A 599 -15.09 -8.06 -40.06
CA GLN A 599 -16.09 -8.58 -40.98
C GLN A 599 -15.65 -9.92 -41.61
N SER A 600 -14.42 -10.00 -42.12
CA SER A 600 -13.89 -11.22 -42.74
C SER A 600 -13.88 -12.44 -41.81
N LYS A 601 -13.73 -12.21 -40.49
CA LYS A 601 -13.76 -13.24 -39.45
C LYS A 601 -15.16 -13.47 -38.85
N GLN A 602 -16.18 -12.78 -39.34
CA GLN A 602 -17.57 -12.83 -38.86
C GLN A 602 -17.68 -12.61 -37.34
N LEU A 603 -16.91 -11.67 -36.79
CA LEU A 603 -16.83 -11.45 -35.34
C LEU A 603 -18.16 -10.94 -34.75
N THR A 604 -18.89 -10.11 -35.49
CA THR A 604 -20.23 -9.61 -35.15
C THR A 604 -21.21 -10.76 -34.89
N LEU A 605 -21.29 -11.71 -35.84
CA LEU A 605 -22.18 -12.87 -35.74
C LEU A 605 -21.80 -13.78 -34.56
N ARG A 606 -20.49 -13.94 -34.29
CA ARG A 606 -20.03 -14.73 -33.14
C ARG A 606 -20.43 -14.09 -31.81
N LEU A 607 -20.29 -12.77 -31.68
CA LEU A 607 -20.72 -12.04 -30.48
C LEU A 607 -22.25 -12.12 -30.29
N GLN A 608 -23.04 -11.99 -31.36
CA GLN A 608 -24.49 -12.16 -31.33
C GLN A 608 -24.92 -13.53 -30.80
N ARG A 609 -24.29 -14.61 -31.29
CA ARG A 609 -24.58 -15.98 -30.81
C ARG A 609 -24.25 -16.17 -29.33
N ILE A 610 -23.12 -15.62 -28.88
CA ILE A 610 -22.72 -15.66 -27.46
C ILE A 610 -23.73 -14.90 -26.61
N ALA A 611 -24.14 -13.71 -27.07
CA ALA A 611 -25.10 -12.88 -26.35
C ALA A 611 -26.48 -13.56 -26.21
N ALA A 612 -26.96 -14.20 -27.28
CA ALA A 612 -28.20 -14.98 -27.25
C ALA A 612 -28.16 -16.10 -26.20
N ALA A 613 -27.06 -16.86 -26.15
CA ALA A 613 -26.86 -17.95 -25.19
C ALA A 613 -26.77 -17.45 -23.73
N LEU A 614 -26.11 -16.32 -23.49
CA LEU A 614 -25.93 -15.74 -22.15
C LEU A 614 -27.18 -15.00 -21.66
N GLU A 615 -27.90 -14.29 -22.52
CA GLU A 615 -29.08 -13.48 -22.18
C GLU A 615 -30.40 -14.27 -22.24
N ASN A 616 -30.36 -15.56 -22.59
CA ASN A 616 -31.54 -16.42 -22.74
C ASN A 616 -32.57 -15.85 -23.74
N LYS A 617 -32.09 -15.15 -24.77
CA LYS A 617 -32.92 -14.71 -25.89
C LYS A 617 -32.95 -15.86 -26.89
N VAL A 618 -34.13 -16.45 -27.10
CA VAL A 618 -34.35 -17.38 -28.22
C VAL A 618 -34.06 -16.59 -29.49
N THR A 619 -32.94 -16.87 -30.14
CA THR A 619 -32.67 -16.35 -31.47
C THR A 619 -33.56 -17.11 -32.44
N ASP A 620 -34.63 -16.45 -32.88
CA ASP A 620 -35.26 -16.76 -34.16
C ASP A 620 -34.26 -16.37 -35.26
N LEU A 621 -33.35 -17.29 -35.57
CA LEU A 621 -32.45 -17.24 -36.73
C LEU A 621 -32.84 -18.36 -37.70
#